data_AF-A0A972DIK2-F1
#
_entry.id   AF-A0A972DIK2-F1
#
_cell.length_a   1.000
_cell.length_b   1.000
_cell.length_c   1.000
_cell.angle_alpha   90.00
_cell.angle_beta   90.00
_cell.angle_gamma   90.00
#
_symmetry.space_group_name_H-M   'P 1'
#
loop_
_entity.id
_entity.type
_entity.pdbx_description
1 polymer ?
#
loop_
_entity_poly.entity_id
_entity_poly.type
_entity_poly.pdbx_seq_one_letter_code
_entity_poly.pdbx_strand_id
1 'polypeptide(L)'
;MESSKQGNIFVSFYKSITDFDYYKHFIHQTTGKAFGYLIIVSLFFFFISTLPGIFQYKTVVEEIFQNTEQLPYFEIKDGKLRMDSDTYHVVYENKDIGMIVIIDPVNGYRKSDLSYYPLAILLTETELIQKTVTAYNTIPLESLSMFTLTKENITQRFGKFFLTLIPVLTIYMMVFGLGVKVLACYIVHFISIIYVMIKRINLDRKSIFRVCCHAITLPTVVGTILTILKLNIVFWDYIFILAAFLYSYNAIKKYAGDR
;
A
#
# COMPACT_ATOMS: atom_id res chain seq x y z
N MET A 1 30.44 9.91 -28.72
CA MET A 1 30.51 9.80 -27.24
C MET A 1 29.13 9.61 -26.56
N GLU A 2 28.01 9.59 -27.28
CA GLU A 2 26.66 9.50 -26.67
C GLU A 2 26.09 8.07 -26.48
N SER A 3 26.66 7.05 -27.13
CA SER A 3 26.12 5.68 -27.06
C SER A 3 26.37 4.97 -25.72
N SER A 4 27.35 5.41 -24.91
CA SER A 4 27.67 4.76 -23.63
C SER A 4 26.75 5.15 -22.47
N LYS A 5 25.86 6.15 -22.65
CA LYS A 5 24.88 6.57 -21.64
C LYS A 5 23.45 6.07 -21.91
N GLN A 6 23.16 5.52 -23.09
CA GLN A 6 21.85 4.95 -23.42
C GLN A 6 21.63 3.63 -22.66
N GLY A 7 20.92 3.72 -21.54
CA GLY A 7 20.51 2.57 -20.72
C GLY A 7 21.00 2.59 -19.28
N ASN A 8 21.70 3.63 -18.84
CA ASN A 8 21.92 3.84 -17.41
C ASN A 8 20.57 4.22 -16.75
N ILE A 9 20.19 3.51 -15.69
CA ILE A 9 18.92 3.69 -14.97
C ILE A 9 18.83 5.10 -14.37
N PHE A 10 19.92 5.64 -13.81
CA PHE A 10 19.93 6.99 -13.23
C PHE A 10 19.75 8.07 -14.28
N VAL A 11 20.41 7.90 -15.44
CA VAL A 11 20.24 8.83 -16.58
C VAL A 11 18.82 8.75 -17.11
N SER A 12 18.28 7.54 -17.27
CA SER A 12 16.90 7.34 -17.71
C SER A 12 15.92 7.96 -16.71
N PHE A 13 16.11 7.77 -15.41
CA PHE A 13 15.30 8.38 -14.36
C PHE A 13 15.32 9.90 -14.40
N TYR A 14 16.51 10.51 -14.38
CA TYR A 14 16.66 11.96 -14.43
C TYR A 14 16.00 12.54 -15.69
N LYS A 15 16.24 11.93 -16.86
CA LYS A 15 15.66 12.37 -18.13
C LYS A 15 14.14 12.16 -18.21
N SER A 16 13.60 11.08 -17.65
CA SER A 16 12.15 10.84 -17.60
C SER A 16 11.40 11.91 -16.82
N ILE A 17 12.07 12.61 -15.90
CA ILE A 17 11.48 13.68 -15.09
C ILE A 17 11.73 15.07 -15.71
N THR A 18 12.95 15.32 -16.19
CA THR A 18 13.42 16.68 -16.50
C THR A 18 13.39 17.03 -17.98
N ASP A 19 13.37 16.04 -18.88
CA ASP A 19 13.64 16.27 -20.29
C ASP A 19 12.62 15.53 -21.17
N PHE A 20 11.58 16.27 -21.56
CA PHE A 20 10.53 15.79 -22.45
C PHE A 20 11.05 15.48 -23.86
N ASP A 21 12.07 16.20 -24.33
CA ASP A 21 12.67 15.98 -25.65
C ASP A 21 13.41 14.64 -25.70
N TYR A 22 13.97 14.21 -24.56
CA TYR A 22 14.72 12.97 -24.48
C TYR A 22 13.87 11.71 -24.71
N TYR A 23 12.54 11.79 -24.56
CA TYR A 23 11.67 10.62 -24.67
C TYR A 23 11.71 9.93 -26.05
N LYS A 24 12.06 10.66 -27.12
CA LYS A 24 12.26 10.06 -28.46
C LYS A 24 13.45 9.08 -28.51
N HIS A 25 14.41 9.22 -27.61
CA HIS A 25 15.52 8.28 -27.51
C HIS A 25 15.12 6.98 -26.80
N PHE A 26 14.10 7.00 -25.94
CA PHE A 26 13.59 5.78 -25.30
C PHE A 26 12.96 4.79 -26.29
N ILE A 27 12.46 5.28 -27.43
CA ILE A 27 11.98 4.45 -28.55
C ILE A 27 13.07 3.50 -29.05
N HIS A 28 14.36 3.85 -28.92
CA HIS A 28 15.47 3.07 -29.44
C HIS A 28 16.07 2.09 -28.41
N GLN A 29 15.66 2.14 -27.13
CA GLN A 29 16.13 1.21 -26.10
C GLN A 29 15.60 -0.22 -26.33
N THR A 30 16.16 -1.26 -25.71
CA THR A 30 15.55 -2.60 -25.78
C THR A 30 14.34 -2.70 -24.85
N THR A 31 13.34 -3.51 -25.21
CA THR A 31 12.13 -3.72 -24.38
C THR A 31 12.49 -4.22 -22.98
N GLY A 32 13.45 -5.13 -22.86
CA GLY A 32 13.91 -5.63 -21.56
C GLY A 32 14.52 -4.55 -20.68
N LYS A 33 15.29 -3.60 -21.25
CA LYS A 33 15.85 -2.47 -20.49
C LYS A 33 14.76 -1.52 -19.99
N ALA A 34 13.79 -1.19 -20.85
CA ALA A 34 12.67 -0.32 -20.47
C ALA A 34 11.80 -0.97 -19.38
N PHE A 35 11.53 -2.28 -19.48
CA PHE A 35 10.76 -3.01 -18.48
C PHE A 35 11.53 -3.20 -17.16
N GLY A 36 12.83 -3.52 -17.22
CA GLY A 36 13.67 -3.59 -16.03
C GLY A 36 13.77 -2.24 -15.31
N TYR A 37 13.88 -1.14 -16.06
CA TYR A 37 13.79 0.21 -15.53
C TYR A 37 12.47 0.44 -14.77
N LEU A 38 11.34 0.10 -15.40
CA LEU A 38 10.02 0.21 -14.78
C LEU A 38 9.95 -0.54 -13.44
N ILE A 39 10.43 -1.78 -13.40
CA ILE A 39 10.45 -2.60 -12.17
C ILE A 39 11.27 -1.91 -11.09
N ILE A 40 12.50 -1.50 -11.40
CA ILE A 40 13.43 -0.93 -10.42
C ILE A 40 12.90 0.39 -9.85
N VAL A 41 12.43 1.29 -10.71
CA VAL A 41 11.84 2.56 -10.29
C VAL A 41 10.58 2.33 -9.47
N SER A 42 9.69 1.42 -9.90
CA SER A 42 8.46 1.12 -9.17
C SER A 42 8.75 0.56 -7.78
N LEU A 43 9.66 -0.42 -7.67
CA LEU A 43 10.03 -1.01 -6.39
C LEU A 43 10.69 0.01 -5.46
N PHE A 44 11.57 0.86 -5.98
CA PHE A 44 12.24 1.90 -5.20
C PHE A 44 11.25 2.92 -4.62
N PHE A 45 10.41 3.50 -5.46
CA PHE A 45 9.42 4.49 -5.01
C PHE A 45 8.33 3.87 -4.15
N PHE A 46 7.98 2.61 -4.39
CA PHE A 46 7.05 1.89 -3.54
C PHE A 46 7.64 1.65 -2.16
N PHE A 47 8.90 1.19 -2.07
CA PHE A 47 9.59 1.00 -0.80
C PHE A 47 9.61 2.28 0.03
N ILE A 48 9.93 3.43 -0.59
CA ILE A 48 9.90 4.72 0.11
C ILE A 48 8.48 5.04 0.60
N SER A 49 7.47 4.83 -0.24
CA SER A 49 6.08 5.16 0.11
C SER A 49 5.50 4.30 1.23
N THR A 50 6.03 3.08 1.47
CA THR A 50 5.53 2.19 2.53
C THR A 50 6.18 2.40 3.89
N LEU A 51 7.34 3.08 3.96
CA LEU A 51 8.05 3.31 5.23
C LEU A 51 7.18 3.95 6.31
N PRO A 52 6.41 5.04 6.06
CA PRO A 52 5.56 5.64 7.08
C PRO A 52 4.53 4.65 7.64
N GLY A 53 3.94 3.81 6.78
CA GLY A 53 2.99 2.79 7.19
C GLY A 53 3.61 1.68 8.04
N ILE A 54 4.85 1.28 7.74
CA ILE A 54 5.60 0.30 8.53
C ILE A 54 5.86 0.83 9.95
N PHE A 55 6.34 2.07 10.07
CA PHE A 55 6.58 2.68 11.38
C PHE A 55 5.29 2.84 12.16
N GLN A 56 4.22 3.32 11.51
CA GLN A 56 2.92 3.46 12.14
C GLN A 56 2.37 2.10 12.63
N TYR A 57 2.43 1.05 11.81
CA TYR A 57 2.01 -0.29 12.21
C TYR A 57 2.82 -0.79 13.40
N LYS A 58 4.15 -0.63 13.37
CA LYS A 58 5.02 -1.01 14.49
C LYS A 58 4.60 -0.30 15.78
N THR A 59 4.41 1.02 15.74
CA THR A 59 3.99 1.81 16.91
C THR A 59 2.64 1.36 17.44
N VAL A 60 1.64 1.15 16.56
CA VAL A 60 0.31 0.66 16.96
C VAL A 60 0.40 -0.69 17.67
N VAL A 61 1.16 -1.63 17.10
CA VAL A 61 1.36 -2.96 17.69
C VAL A 61 2.04 -2.85 19.04
N GLU A 62 3.15 -2.12 19.14
CA GLU A 62 3.87 -1.93 20.41
C GLU A 62 2.97 -1.30 21.49
N GLU A 63 2.21 -0.27 21.15
CA GLU A 63 1.30 0.42 22.07
C GLU A 63 0.16 -0.49 22.57
N ILE A 64 -0.50 -1.23 21.66
CA ILE A 64 -1.54 -2.19 22.04
C ILE A 64 -1.00 -3.21 23.04
N PHE A 65 0.16 -3.82 22.75
CA PHE A 65 0.68 -4.88 23.62
C PHE A 65 1.26 -4.33 24.93
N GLN A 66 1.90 -3.14 24.92
CA GLN A 66 2.34 -2.47 26.15
C GLN A 66 1.17 -2.09 27.05
N ASN A 67 0.08 -1.56 26.50
CA ASN A 67 -1.11 -1.22 27.28
C ASN A 67 -1.83 -2.49 27.79
N THR A 68 -1.80 -3.57 27.00
CA THR A 68 -2.31 -4.88 27.45
C THR A 68 -1.49 -5.43 28.63
N GLU A 69 -0.18 -5.19 28.68
CA GLU A 69 0.67 -5.59 29.81
C GLU A 69 0.31 -4.88 31.12
N GLN A 70 -0.30 -3.68 31.06
CA GLN A 70 -0.72 -2.94 32.25
C GLN A 70 -2.06 -3.41 32.84
N LEU A 71 -2.83 -4.21 32.09
CA LEU A 71 -4.12 -4.73 32.56
C LEU A 71 -3.98 -5.73 33.71
N PRO A 72 -5.05 -5.99 34.49
CA PRO A 72 -5.10 -7.15 35.37
C PRO A 72 -4.79 -8.46 34.64
N TYR A 73 -4.45 -9.51 35.37
CA TYR A 73 -4.29 -10.83 34.76
C TYR A 73 -5.61 -11.27 34.13
N PHE A 74 -5.54 -11.76 32.91
CA PHE A 74 -6.68 -12.34 32.22
C PHE A 74 -6.27 -13.61 31.45
N GLU A 75 -7.24 -14.49 31.27
CA GLU A 75 -7.11 -15.69 30.45
C GLU A 75 -8.38 -15.93 29.64
N ILE A 76 -8.23 -16.44 28.43
CA ILE A 76 -9.31 -17.00 27.63
C ILE A 76 -9.22 -18.51 27.76
N LYS A 77 -10.21 -19.11 28.44
CA LYS A 77 -10.25 -20.54 28.74
C LYS A 77 -11.69 -21.04 28.73
N ASP A 78 -11.90 -22.26 28.25
CA ASP A 78 -13.23 -22.89 28.16
C ASP A 78 -14.23 -22.02 27.38
N GLY A 79 -13.73 -21.29 26.37
CA GLY A 79 -14.55 -20.41 25.54
C GLY A 79 -15.00 -19.10 26.19
N LYS A 80 -14.35 -18.69 27.29
CA LYS A 80 -14.66 -17.43 27.99
C LYS A 80 -13.41 -16.65 28.36
N LEU A 81 -13.50 -15.33 28.30
CA LEU A 81 -12.55 -14.41 28.92
C LEU A 81 -12.82 -14.34 30.43
N ARG A 82 -11.79 -14.62 31.22
CA ARG A 82 -11.78 -14.47 32.68
C ARG A 82 -10.77 -13.38 33.04
N MET A 83 -11.25 -12.31 33.66
CA MET A 83 -10.42 -11.22 34.17
C MET A 83 -11.05 -10.70 35.46
N ASP A 84 -10.24 -10.48 36.48
CA ASP A 84 -10.69 -9.84 37.72
C ASP A 84 -10.75 -8.32 37.50
N SER A 85 -11.91 -7.83 37.07
CA SER A 85 -12.15 -6.42 36.76
C SER A 85 -13.62 -6.07 36.81
N ASP A 86 -13.94 -4.94 37.43
CA ASP A 86 -15.30 -4.41 37.55
C ASP A 86 -15.73 -3.54 36.35
N THR A 87 -14.82 -3.28 35.41
CA THR A 87 -15.03 -2.40 34.25
C THR A 87 -14.36 -2.95 32.98
N TYR A 88 -14.72 -2.37 31.83
CA TYR A 88 -13.97 -2.51 30.59
C TYR A 88 -12.70 -1.66 30.61
N HIS A 89 -11.74 -2.04 29.76
CA HIS A 89 -10.45 -1.38 29.60
C HIS A 89 -10.22 -1.02 28.14
N VAL A 90 -9.90 0.25 27.88
CA VAL A 90 -9.48 0.72 26.56
C VAL A 90 -7.97 0.52 26.45
N VAL A 91 -7.57 -0.39 25.58
CA VAL A 91 -6.16 -0.77 25.36
C VAL A 91 -5.50 0.14 24.33
N TYR A 92 -6.27 0.64 23.37
CA TYR A 92 -5.76 1.55 22.35
C TYR A 92 -6.90 2.39 21.84
N GLU A 93 -6.65 3.69 21.67
CA GLU A 93 -7.58 4.60 21.02
C GLU A 93 -6.79 5.61 20.20
N ASN A 94 -7.02 5.64 18.89
CA ASN A 94 -6.44 6.63 18.02
C ASN A 94 -7.53 7.25 17.16
N LYS A 95 -7.83 8.51 17.46
CA LYS A 95 -8.88 9.30 16.80
C LYS A 95 -8.51 9.70 15.37
N ASP A 96 -7.22 9.82 15.05
CA ASP A 96 -6.77 10.21 13.71
C ASP A 96 -7.00 9.08 12.69
N ILE A 97 -6.77 7.83 13.09
CA ILE A 97 -7.08 6.66 12.25
C ILE A 97 -8.46 6.05 12.55
N GLY A 98 -9.16 6.55 13.56
CA GLY A 98 -10.47 6.06 13.97
C GLY A 98 -10.46 4.61 14.43
N MET A 99 -9.41 4.20 15.16
CA MET A 99 -9.24 2.85 15.66
C MET A 99 -9.36 2.79 17.19
N ILE A 100 -10.10 1.80 17.70
CA ILE A 100 -10.18 1.51 19.13
C ILE A 100 -10.00 0.01 19.41
N VAL A 101 -9.34 -0.33 20.52
CA VAL A 101 -9.19 -1.70 21.03
C VAL A 101 -9.63 -1.73 22.49
N ILE A 102 -10.58 -2.60 22.81
CA ILE A 102 -11.23 -2.68 24.12
C ILE A 102 -11.25 -4.13 24.60
N ILE A 103 -10.99 -4.33 25.89
CA ILE A 103 -11.19 -5.60 26.60
C ILE A 103 -12.26 -5.37 27.67
N ASP A 104 -13.36 -6.11 27.58
CA ASP A 104 -14.58 -5.89 28.34
C ASP A 104 -15.12 -7.20 28.94
N PRO A 105 -14.65 -7.60 30.13
CA PRO A 105 -15.10 -8.83 30.78
C PRO A 105 -16.51 -8.70 31.38
N VAL A 106 -17.02 -7.48 31.56
CA VAL A 106 -18.33 -7.22 32.20
C VAL A 106 -19.44 -6.99 31.18
N ASN A 107 -19.13 -7.05 29.88
CA ASN A 107 -20.04 -6.77 28.77
C ASN A 107 -20.71 -5.38 28.88
N GLY A 108 -19.97 -4.40 29.40
CA GLY A 108 -20.44 -3.02 29.58
C GLY A 108 -20.44 -2.20 28.28
N TYR A 109 -19.57 -2.54 27.32
CA TYR A 109 -19.41 -1.86 26.04
C TYR A 109 -20.25 -2.55 24.95
N ARG A 110 -21.20 -1.82 24.35
CA ARG A 110 -22.11 -2.43 23.37
C ARG A 110 -21.53 -2.38 21.97
N LYS A 111 -21.92 -3.36 21.14
CA LYS A 111 -21.57 -3.38 19.70
C LYS A 111 -22.01 -2.09 18.97
N SER A 112 -23.12 -1.48 19.40
CA SER A 112 -23.60 -0.19 18.91
C SER A 112 -22.60 0.93 19.13
N ASP A 113 -21.87 0.91 20.25
CA ASP A 113 -20.94 1.99 20.64
C ASP A 113 -19.66 1.96 19.78
N LEU A 114 -19.43 0.86 19.06
CA LEU A 114 -18.37 0.76 18.06
C LEU A 114 -18.74 1.49 16.76
N SER A 115 -19.98 1.95 16.57
CA SER A 115 -20.40 2.65 15.33
C SER A 115 -19.58 3.92 15.08
N TYR A 116 -19.13 4.58 16.14
CA TYR A 116 -18.35 5.81 16.09
C TYR A 116 -16.91 5.64 15.56
N TYR A 117 -16.39 4.41 15.53
CA TYR A 117 -15.01 4.13 15.12
C TYR A 117 -14.98 3.35 13.80
N PRO A 118 -14.33 3.86 12.73
CA PRO A 118 -14.14 3.11 11.48
C PRO A 118 -13.53 1.71 11.67
N LEU A 119 -12.61 1.57 12.63
CA LEU A 119 -11.94 0.32 12.96
C LEU A 119 -12.10 0.06 14.45
N ALA A 120 -12.49 -1.16 14.84
CA ALA A 120 -12.57 -1.49 16.25
C ALA A 120 -12.28 -2.96 16.54
N ILE A 121 -11.71 -3.24 17.69
CA ILE A 121 -11.59 -4.58 18.26
C ILE A 121 -12.18 -4.52 19.67
N LEU A 122 -13.18 -5.36 19.94
CA LEU A 122 -13.81 -5.49 21.24
C LEU A 122 -13.76 -6.96 21.64
N LEU A 123 -13.06 -7.26 22.73
CA LEU A 123 -13.02 -8.58 23.34
C LEU A 123 -13.95 -8.59 24.56
N THR A 124 -15.07 -9.29 24.45
CA THR A 124 -16.08 -9.43 25.51
C THR A 124 -15.86 -10.71 26.32
N GLU A 125 -16.72 -11.00 27.32
CA GLU A 125 -16.66 -12.27 28.07
C GLU A 125 -16.72 -13.49 27.15
N THR A 126 -17.53 -13.43 26.08
CA THR A 126 -17.84 -14.61 25.25
C THR A 126 -17.53 -14.43 23.76
N GLU A 127 -17.19 -13.23 23.31
CA GLU A 127 -17.00 -12.94 21.87
C GLU A 127 -15.83 -11.99 21.61
N LEU A 128 -15.11 -12.22 20.51
CA LEU A 128 -14.22 -11.25 19.89
C LEU A 128 -14.94 -10.59 18.71
N ILE A 129 -15.19 -9.29 18.80
CA ILE A 129 -15.85 -8.50 17.78
C ILE A 129 -14.81 -7.62 17.08
N GLN A 130 -14.66 -7.79 15.78
CA GLN A 130 -13.84 -6.96 14.92
C GLN A 130 -14.75 -6.12 14.03
N LYS A 131 -14.50 -4.81 13.96
CA LYS A 131 -15.19 -3.91 13.07
C LYS A 131 -14.21 -3.39 12.03
N THR A 132 -14.59 -3.50 10.78
CA THR A 132 -13.99 -2.78 9.65
C THR A 132 -14.93 -1.67 9.20
N VAL A 133 -14.49 -0.85 8.24
CA VAL A 133 -15.27 0.27 7.71
C VAL A 133 -16.67 -0.15 7.24
N THR A 134 -16.83 -1.39 6.75
CA THR A 134 -18.05 -1.86 6.11
C THR A 134 -18.78 -2.96 6.87
N ALA A 135 -18.14 -3.65 7.81
CA ALA A 135 -18.70 -4.85 8.40
C ALA A 135 -18.23 -5.11 9.84
N TYR A 136 -19.03 -5.91 10.55
CA TYR A 136 -18.63 -6.54 11.80
C TYR A 136 -18.36 -8.02 11.56
N ASN A 137 -17.27 -8.51 12.13
CA ASN A 137 -16.96 -9.92 12.24
C ASN A 137 -16.98 -10.30 13.72
N THR A 138 -17.90 -11.17 14.12
CA THR A 138 -18.03 -11.65 15.50
C THR A 138 -17.54 -13.09 15.55
N ILE A 139 -16.55 -13.35 16.40
CA ILE A 139 -15.97 -14.66 16.64
C ILE A 139 -16.33 -15.08 18.06
N PRO A 140 -17.25 -16.04 18.25
CA PRO A 140 -17.54 -16.59 19.58
C PRO A 140 -16.29 -17.24 20.16
N LEU A 141 -15.94 -16.91 21.41
CA LEU A 141 -14.78 -17.48 22.09
C LEU A 141 -14.94 -18.98 22.33
N GLU A 142 -16.18 -19.51 22.33
CA GLU A 142 -16.46 -20.95 22.33
C GLU A 142 -15.76 -21.70 21.19
N SER A 143 -15.56 -21.04 20.03
CA SER A 143 -14.78 -21.61 18.92
C SER A 143 -13.30 -21.84 19.25
N LEU A 144 -12.80 -21.18 20.31
CA LEU A 144 -11.45 -21.30 20.83
C LEU A 144 -11.38 -22.16 22.10
N SER A 145 -12.45 -22.90 22.44
CA SER A 145 -12.53 -23.73 23.66
C SER A 145 -11.40 -24.76 23.81
N MET A 146 -10.83 -25.25 22.71
CA MET A 146 -9.69 -26.17 22.73
C MET A 146 -8.35 -25.50 23.08
N PHE A 147 -8.30 -24.17 23.16
CA PHE A 147 -7.11 -23.40 23.45
C PHE A 147 -7.25 -22.67 24.79
N THR A 148 -6.13 -22.53 25.50
CA THR A 148 -6.02 -21.61 26.63
C THR A 148 -5.06 -20.51 26.23
N LEU A 149 -5.54 -19.27 26.21
CA LEU A 149 -4.73 -18.09 25.91
C LEU A 149 -4.59 -17.25 27.17
N THR A 150 -3.40 -17.23 27.75
CA THR A 150 -3.11 -16.34 28.88
C THR A 150 -2.71 -14.95 28.40
N LYS A 151 -2.80 -13.96 29.28
CA LYS A 151 -2.26 -12.61 29.06
C LYS A 151 -0.83 -12.66 28.50
N GLU A 152 0.04 -13.51 29.07
CA GLU A 152 1.42 -13.64 28.63
C GLU A 152 1.55 -14.20 27.20
N ASN A 153 0.68 -15.15 26.82
CA ASN A 153 0.64 -15.64 25.44
C ASN A 153 0.27 -14.51 24.47
N ILE A 154 -0.65 -13.63 24.85
CA ILE A 154 -1.09 -12.50 24.03
C ILE A 154 0.02 -11.44 23.96
N THR A 155 0.53 -10.97 25.09
CA THR A 155 1.50 -9.86 25.10
C THR A 155 2.85 -10.25 24.50
N GLN A 156 3.41 -11.40 24.89
CA GLN A 156 4.75 -11.78 24.44
C GLN A 156 4.75 -12.51 23.09
N ARG A 157 3.84 -13.50 22.90
CA ARG A 157 3.87 -14.32 21.68
C ARG A 157 3.19 -13.61 20.52
N PHE A 158 2.00 -13.04 20.72
CA PHE A 158 1.31 -12.36 19.63
C PHE A 158 1.98 -11.03 19.28
N GLY A 159 2.43 -10.24 20.27
CA GLY A 159 3.21 -9.03 20.01
C GLY A 159 4.42 -9.29 19.11
N LYS A 160 5.25 -10.27 19.48
CA LYS A 160 6.40 -10.67 18.66
C LYS A 160 5.99 -11.22 17.29
N PHE A 161 4.92 -12.01 17.21
CA PHE A 161 4.41 -12.53 15.95
C PHE A 161 4.02 -11.40 14.98
N PHE A 162 3.21 -10.43 15.44
CA PHE A 162 2.77 -9.30 14.61
C PHE A 162 3.92 -8.42 14.14
N LEU A 163 4.95 -8.21 14.96
CA LEU A 163 6.17 -7.50 14.54
C LEU A 163 6.99 -8.31 13.52
N THR A 164 7.03 -9.64 13.66
CA THR A 164 7.73 -10.54 12.73
C THR A 164 7.03 -10.61 11.37
N LEU A 165 5.73 -10.28 11.29
CA LEU A 165 4.99 -10.21 10.03
C LEU A 165 5.34 -8.98 9.18
N ILE A 166 5.95 -7.93 9.75
CA ILE A 166 6.31 -6.70 9.01
C ILE A 166 7.07 -6.97 7.70
N PRO A 167 8.18 -7.75 7.67
CA PRO A 167 8.88 -8.05 6.42
C PRO A 167 8.01 -8.81 5.42
N VAL A 168 7.16 -9.73 5.89
CA VAL A 168 6.24 -10.50 5.03
C VAL A 168 5.21 -9.58 4.38
N LEU A 169 4.57 -8.72 5.18
CA LEU A 169 3.61 -7.73 4.70
C LEU A 169 4.28 -6.73 3.75
N THR A 170 5.52 -6.32 4.03
CA THR A 170 6.27 -5.41 3.17
C THR A 170 6.53 -6.03 1.79
N ILE A 171 7.00 -7.28 1.75
CA ILE A 171 7.23 -8.00 0.49
C ILE A 171 5.92 -8.18 -0.27
N TYR A 172 4.85 -8.60 0.41
CA TYR A 172 3.52 -8.76 -0.19
C TYR A 172 3.04 -7.45 -0.84
N MET A 173 3.14 -6.35 -0.10
CA MET A 173 2.77 -5.03 -0.60
C MET A 173 3.65 -4.61 -1.79
N MET A 174 4.96 -4.87 -1.76
CA MET A 174 5.88 -4.54 -2.86
C MET A 174 5.51 -5.26 -4.16
N VAL A 175 5.20 -6.56 -4.07
CA VAL A 175 4.77 -7.35 -5.23
C VAL A 175 3.45 -6.83 -5.79
N PHE A 176 2.48 -6.59 -4.91
CA PHE A 176 1.18 -6.06 -5.33
C PHE A 176 1.31 -4.66 -5.97
N GLY A 177 2.07 -3.77 -5.34
CA GLY A 177 2.34 -2.41 -5.83
C GLY A 177 3.04 -2.41 -7.19
N LEU A 178 3.99 -3.32 -7.40
CA LEU A 178 4.62 -3.52 -8.72
C LEU A 178 3.57 -3.94 -9.75
N GLY A 179 2.69 -4.88 -9.41
CA GLY A 179 1.59 -5.32 -10.28
C GLY A 179 0.69 -4.16 -10.72
N VAL A 180 0.32 -3.28 -9.78
CA VAL A 180 -0.47 -2.07 -10.09
C VAL A 180 0.26 -1.14 -11.05
N LYS A 181 1.57 -0.92 -10.88
CA LYS A 181 2.37 -0.06 -11.78
C LYS A 181 2.52 -0.65 -13.18
N VAL A 182 2.72 -1.97 -13.27
CA VAL A 182 2.77 -2.67 -14.55
C VAL A 182 1.41 -2.58 -15.25
N LEU A 183 0.31 -2.77 -14.54
CA LEU A 183 -1.04 -2.62 -15.08
C LEU A 183 -1.29 -1.19 -15.59
N ALA A 184 -0.92 -0.17 -14.82
CA ALA A 184 -1.04 1.23 -15.23
C ALA A 184 -0.22 1.52 -16.50
N CYS A 185 0.99 0.98 -16.61
CA CYS A 185 1.80 1.08 -17.83
C CYS A 185 1.09 0.48 -19.04
N TYR A 186 0.47 -0.69 -18.89
CA TYR A 186 -0.30 -1.33 -19.96
C TYR A 186 -1.54 -0.53 -20.36
N ILE A 187 -2.25 0.08 -19.40
CA ILE A 187 -3.39 0.98 -19.70
C ILE A 187 -2.91 2.16 -20.55
N VAL A 188 -1.84 2.84 -20.14
CA VAL A 188 -1.25 3.96 -20.89
C VAL A 188 -0.77 3.51 -22.27
N HIS A 189 -0.16 2.32 -22.37
CA HIS A 189 0.28 1.72 -23.61
C HIS A 189 -0.89 1.48 -24.58
N PHE A 190 -2.00 0.93 -24.09
CA PHE A 190 -3.19 0.69 -24.90
C PHE A 190 -3.79 1.99 -25.45
N ILE A 191 -3.93 3.02 -24.61
CA ILE A 191 -4.40 4.34 -25.02
C ILE A 191 -3.44 4.96 -26.06
N SER A 192 -2.13 4.80 -25.87
CA SER A 192 -1.11 5.30 -26.81
C SER A 192 -1.15 4.59 -28.16
N ILE A 193 -1.47 3.29 -28.20
CA ILE A 193 -1.68 2.55 -29.46
C ILE A 193 -2.87 3.11 -30.22
N ILE A 194 -4.01 3.35 -29.54
CA ILE A 194 -5.21 3.93 -30.17
C ILE A 194 -4.84 5.26 -30.85
N TYR A 195 -4.09 6.12 -30.16
CA TYR A 195 -3.61 7.39 -30.72
C TYR A 195 -2.76 7.19 -31.99
N VAL A 196 -1.77 6.30 -31.94
CA VAL A 196 -0.90 5.98 -33.10
C VAL A 196 -1.70 5.48 -34.30
N MET A 197 -2.70 4.63 -34.05
CA MET A 197 -3.59 4.11 -35.10
C MET A 197 -4.43 5.20 -35.75
N ILE A 198 -5.05 6.09 -34.94
CA ILE A 198 -5.85 7.21 -35.44
C ILE A 198 -5.00 8.15 -36.30
N LYS A 199 -3.76 8.42 -35.89
CA LYS A 199 -2.83 9.32 -36.59
C LYS A 199 -2.02 8.64 -37.69
N ARG A 200 -2.18 7.32 -37.90
CA ARG A 200 -1.45 6.52 -38.91
C ARG A 200 0.08 6.69 -38.81
N ILE A 201 0.60 6.82 -37.59
CA ILE A 201 2.04 6.98 -37.36
C ILE A 201 2.71 5.59 -37.51
N ASN A 202 3.77 5.51 -38.30
CA ASN A 202 4.52 4.27 -38.48
C ASN A 202 5.49 4.03 -37.31
N LEU A 203 4.95 3.50 -36.21
CA LEU A 203 5.68 3.15 -34.99
C LEU A 203 5.26 1.78 -34.48
N ASP A 204 6.22 0.92 -34.18
CA ASP A 204 5.93 -0.44 -33.70
C ASP A 204 5.40 -0.45 -32.26
N ARG A 205 4.58 -1.45 -31.91
CA ARG A 205 3.96 -1.55 -30.57
C ARG A 205 4.99 -1.65 -29.45
N LYS A 206 6.18 -2.22 -29.70
CA LYS A 206 7.25 -2.35 -28.70
C LYS A 206 7.91 -1.00 -28.43
N SER A 207 8.06 -0.13 -29.42
CA SER A 207 8.48 1.27 -29.26
C SER A 207 7.55 2.05 -28.35
N ILE A 208 6.25 1.94 -28.58
CA ILE A 208 5.25 2.64 -27.76
C ILE A 208 5.35 2.16 -26.30
N PHE A 209 5.47 0.84 -26.09
CA PHE A 209 5.62 0.27 -24.74
C PHE A 209 6.87 0.80 -24.04
N ARG A 210 8.02 0.84 -24.73
CA ARG A 210 9.28 1.37 -24.18
C ARG A 210 9.12 2.80 -23.66
N VAL A 211 8.43 3.66 -24.41
CA VAL A 211 8.13 5.03 -24.00
C VAL A 211 7.22 5.06 -22.77
N CYS A 212 6.18 4.22 -22.74
CA CYS A 212 5.22 4.18 -21.63
C CYS A 212 5.88 3.76 -20.30
N CYS A 213 6.85 2.84 -20.33
CA CYS A 213 7.63 2.45 -19.14
C CYS A 213 8.34 3.65 -18.47
N HIS A 214 8.77 4.64 -19.27
CA HIS A 214 9.42 5.85 -18.77
C HIS A 214 8.42 6.95 -18.43
N ALA A 215 7.29 7.02 -19.13
CA ALA A 215 6.28 8.05 -18.96
C ALA A 215 5.57 8.01 -17.60
N ILE A 216 5.47 6.83 -16.99
CA ILE A 216 4.86 6.69 -15.67
C ILE A 216 5.79 7.08 -14.51
N THR A 217 7.06 7.41 -14.79
CA THR A 217 8.05 7.76 -13.76
C THR A 217 7.67 9.01 -13.00
N LEU A 218 7.40 10.13 -13.70
CA LEU A 218 7.06 11.37 -13.01
C LEU A 218 5.76 11.25 -12.20
N PRO A 219 4.65 10.73 -12.74
CA PRO A 219 3.45 10.51 -11.94
C PRO A 219 3.70 9.60 -10.73
N THR A 220 4.62 8.64 -10.83
CA THR A 220 5.00 7.79 -9.68
C THR A 220 5.75 8.58 -8.62
N VAL A 221 6.72 9.41 -9.02
CA VAL A 221 7.48 10.28 -8.10
C VAL A 221 6.54 11.24 -7.38
N VAL A 222 5.66 11.92 -8.12
CA VAL A 222 4.68 12.85 -7.55
C VAL A 222 3.74 12.11 -6.61
N GLY A 223 3.25 10.94 -7.00
CA GLY A 223 2.39 10.11 -6.16
C GLY A 223 3.07 9.70 -4.85
N THR A 224 4.34 9.31 -4.90
CA THR A 224 5.11 9.00 -3.67
C THR A 224 5.25 10.21 -2.76
N ILE A 225 5.51 11.40 -3.32
CA ILE A 225 5.59 12.65 -2.53
C ILE A 225 4.24 12.93 -1.85
N LEU A 226 3.13 12.82 -2.58
CA LEU A 226 1.79 13.01 -2.03
C LEU A 226 1.48 12.03 -0.89
N THR A 227 1.85 10.76 -1.05
CA THR A 227 1.70 9.73 -0.01
C THR A 227 2.50 10.09 1.24
N ILE A 228 3.77 10.52 1.10
CA ILE A 228 4.62 10.92 2.23
C ILE A 228 4.02 12.12 2.96
N LEU A 229 3.49 13.09 2.21
CA LEU A 229 2.83 14.27 2.76
C LEU A 229 1.41 14.00 3.29
N LYS A 230 0.93 12.74 3.21
CA LYS A 230 -0.43 12.33 3.56
C LYS A 230 -1.52 13.16 2.84
N LEU A 231 -1.22 13.62 1.63
CA LEU A 231 -2.15 14.38 0.80
C LEU A 231 -2.98 13.41 -0.04
N ASN A 232 -4.29 13.37 0.22
CA ASN A 232 -5.22 12.59 -0.58
C ASN A 232 -5.84 13.46 -1.67
N ILE A 233 -5.46 13.20 -2.92
CA ILE A 233 -6.07 13.85 -4.09
C ILE A 233 -7.16 12.94 -4.63
N VAL A 234 -8.40 13.44 -4.63
CA VAL A 234 -9.53 12.74 -5.24
C VAL A 234 -9.23 12.53 -6.73
N PHE A 235 -9.48 11.32 -7.24
CA PHE A 235 -9.22 10.93 -8.63
C PHE A 235 -7.73 10.93 -9.03
N TRP A 236 -6.81 10.79 -8.08
CA TRP A 236 -5.37 10.72 -8.37
C TRP A 236 -5.01 9.68 -9.45
N ASP A 237 -5.65 8.51 -9.45
CA ASP A 237 -5.37 7.45 -10.44
C ASP A 237 -5.67 7.91 -11.89
N TYR A 238 -6.71 8.71 -12.08
CA TYR A 238 -7.04 9.27 -13.41
C TYR A 238 -6.02 10.33 -13.81
N ILE A 239 -5.61 11.20 -12.87
CA ILE A 239 -4.56 12.20 -13.10
C ILE A 239 -3.24 11.51 -13.44
N PHE A 240 -2.92 10.41 -12.75
CA PHE A 240 -1.73 9.60 -12.99
C PHE A 240 -1.70 9.06 -14.42
N ILE A 241 -2.79 8.41 -14.86
CA ILE A 241 -2.89 7.85 -16.21
C ILE A 241 -2.85 8.95 -17.26
N LEU A 242 -3.55 10.06 -17.04
CA LEU A 242 -3.57 11.21 -17.95
C LEU A 242 -2.18 11.81 -18.10
N ALA A 243 -1.48 12.05 -17.00
CA ALA A 243 -0.12 12.59 -17.02
C ALA A 243 0.81 11.65 -17.79
N ALA A 244 0.83 10.35 -17.46
CA ALA A 244 1.66 9.39 -18.19
C ALA A 244 1.32 9.35 -19.70
N PHE A 245 0.04 9.42 -20.06
CA PHE A 245 -0.38 9.49 -21.46
C PHE A 245 0.08 10.76 -22.17
N LEU A 246 0.05 11.94 -21.53
CA LEU A 246 0.53 13.17 -22.14
C LEU A 246 2.03 13.10 -22.47
N TYR A 247 2.82 12.44 -21.62
CA TYR A 247 4.24 12.21 -21.85
C TYR A 247 4.46 11.26 -23.03
N SER A 248 3.74 10.14 -23.09
CA SER A 248 3.86 9.21 -24.22
C SER A 248 3.38 9.84 -25.53
N TYR A 249 2.27 10.59 -25.49
CA TYR A 249 1.72 11.35 -26.61
C TYR A 249 2.74 12.32 -27.21
N ASN A 250 3.37 13.14 -26.38
CA ASN A 250 4.34 14.14 -26.83
C ASN A 250 5.57 13.47 -27.47
N ALA A 251 6.05 12.38 -26.88
CA ALA A 251 7.17 11.61 -27.39
C ALA A 251 6.88 11.03 -28.79
N ILE A 252 5.72 10.41 -28.95
CA ILE A 252 5.26 9.81 -30.22
C ILE A 252 5.05 10.89 -31.27
N LYS A 253 4.44 12.02 -30.91
CA LYS A 253 4.22 13.15 -31.82
C LYS A 253 5.54 13.73 -32.33
N LYS A 254 6.52 13.93 -31.46
CA LYS A 254 7.85 14.43 -31.86
C LYS A 254 8.57 13.44 -32.78
N TYR A 255 8.53 12.14 -32.45
CA TYR A 255 9.09 11.11 -33.32
C TYR A 255 8.48 11.13 -34.73
N ALA A 256 7.17 11.38 -34.84
CA ALA A 256 6.48 11.45 -36.12
C ALA A 256 6.81 12.73 -36.92
N GLY A 257 7.16 13.84 -36.25
CA GLY A 257 7.51 15.11 -36.90
C GLY A 257 8.99 15.24 -37.30
N ASP A 258 9.86 14.41 -36.73
CA ASP A 258 11.29 14.30 -37.10
C ASP A 258 11.51 13.44 -38.38
N ARG A 259 10.43 12.92 -38.99
CA ARG A 259 10.43 12.16 -40.27
C ARG A 259 9.73 12.95 -41.36
#